data_AF-A0A8T7H3J9-F1
#
_entry.id   AF-A0A8T7H3J9-F1
#
_cell.length_a   1.000
_cell.length_b   1.000
_cell.length_c   1.000
_cell.angle_alpha   90.00
_cell.angle_beta   90.00
_cell.angle_gamma   90.00
#
_symmetry.space_group_name_H-M   'P 1'
#
loop_
_entity.id
_entity.type
_entity.pdbx_description
1 polymer ?
#
loop_
_entity_poly.entity_id
_entity_poly.type
_entity_poly.pdbx_seq_one_letter_code
_entity_poly.pdbx_strand_id
1 'polypeptide(L)'
;GEVVATNLTNYVCPLIRYRTMDLATAAQGPCTCGRHYPLLEHVEGRLHEFIVTKDRRLISMTAVNMHSDVFDNVVQFQFYQEKVGEVLLRIVRKPGYTDRDTDYILSELEKKFEGDVDVTVHFVTKIPRTRRGKYRFLIQDLPLDGGDISL
;
A
#
# COMPACT_ATOMS: atom_id res chain seq x y z
N GLY A 1 13.45 -2.30 7.62
CA GLY A 1 14.32 -1.34 6.90
C GLY A 1 14.16 -1.50 5.39
N GLU A 2 14.65 -0.55 4.58
CA GLU A 2 14.57 -0.67 3.11
C GLU A 2 15.60 -1.69 2.57
N VAL A 3 15.15 -2.56 1.66
CA VAL A 3 16.03 -3.50 0.95
C VAL A 3 16.79 -2.76 -0.15
N VAL A 4 18.12 -2.85 -0.10
CA VAL A 4 19.02 -2.28 -1.12
C VAL A 4 19.84 -3.42 -1.71
N ALA A 5 19.81 -3.55 -3.04
CA ALA A 5 20.42 -4.67 -3.74
C ALA A 5 21.55 -4.24 -4.69
N THR A 6 22.60 -5.07 -4.78
CA THR A 6 23.63 -4.95 -5.80
C THR A 6 23.66 -6.25 -6.61
N ASN A 7 23.59 -6.12 -7.93
CA ASN A 7 23.72 -7.23 -8.84
C ASN A 7 25.21 -7.64 -8.96
N LEU A 8 25.51 -8.94 -8.80
CA LEU A 8 26.87 -9.48 -8.88
C LEU A 8 27.12 -10.34 -10.13
N THR A 9 26.11 -10.59 -10.97
CA THR A 9 26.20 -11.56 -12.07
C THR A 9 25.69 -11.07 -13.43
N ASN A 10 24.96 -9.95 -13.47
CA ASN A 10 24.50 -9.29 -14.69
C ASN A 10 25.48 -8.18 -15.09
N TYR A 11 26.37 -8.50 -16.03
CA TYR A 11 27.39 -7.59 -16.54
C TYR A 11 26.86 -6.62 -17.62
N VAL A 12 25.69 -6.89 -18.21
CA VAL A 12 25.12 -6.04 -19.27
C VAL A 12 24.43 -4.82 -18.67
N CYS A 13 23.74 -5.00 -17.55
CA CYS A 13 23.05 -3.92 -16.82
C CYS A 13 23.23 -4.12 -15.31
N PRO A 14 24.39 -3.73 -14.75
CA PRO A 14 24.64 -3.87 -13.33
C PRO A 14 23.81 -2.84 -12.55
N LEU A 15 23.00 -3.32 -11.60
CA LEU A 15 22.32 -2.50 -10.62
C LEU A 15 23.19 -2.41 -9.37
N ILE A 16 23.70 -1.22 -9.03
CA ILE A 16 24.60 -1.01 -7.88
C ILE A 16 23.87 -0.20 -6.81
N ARG A 17 23.78 -0.73 -5.59
CA ARG A 17 23.06 -0.12 -4.46
C ARG A 17 21.65 0.35 -4.86
N TYR A 18 20.95 -0.47 -5.63
CA TYR A 18 19.62 -0.16 -6.11
C TYR A 18 18.63 -0.23 -4.95
N ARG A 19 18.02 0.92 -4.68
CA ARG A 19 16.96 1.11 -3.69
C ARG A 19 15.66 0.50 -4.23
N THR A 20 15.24 -0.64 -3.67
CA THR A 20 14.05 -1.33 -4.18
C THR A 20 12.77 -0.65 -3.70
N MET A 21 12.88 0.17 -2.66
CA MET A 21 11.76 0.78 -1.92
C MET A 21 10.84 -0.26 -1.26
N ASP A 22 11.29 -1.51 -1.14
CA ASP A 22 10.62 -2.55 -0.37
C ASP A 22 11.11 -2.53 1.08
N LEU A 23 10.18 -2.58 2.03
CA LEU A 23 10.46 -2.69 3.46
C LEU A 23 10.46 -4.15 3.89
N ALA A 24 11.48 -4.54 4.65
CA ALA A 24 11.58 -5.87 5.24
C ALA A 24 12.26 -5.84 6.61
N THR A 25 11.99 -6.86 7.40
CA THR A 25 12.59 -7.12 8.71
C THR A 25 13.59 -8.27 8.58
N ALA A 26 14.82 -8.06 9.04
CA ALA A 26 15.85 -9.10 9.01
C ALA A 26 15.59 -10.10 10.13
N ALA A 27 15.56 -11.40 9.81
CA ALA A 27 15.40 -12.44 10.82
C ALA A 27 16.72 -12.67 11.58
N GLN A 28 16.59 -13.13 12.83
CA GLN A 28 17.74 -13.56 13.62
C GLN A 28 17.99 -15.06 13.48
N GLY A 29 19.27 -15.44 13.53
CA GLY A 29 19.69 -16.84 13.57
C GLY A 29 19.84 -17.51 12.20
N PRO A 30 20.36 -18.76 12.20
CA PRO A 30 20.62 -19.51 10.97
C PRO A 30 19.35 -20.15 10.40
N CYS A 31 19.35 -20.38 9.09
CA CYS A 31 18.26 -21.12 8.46
C CYS A 31 18.33 -22.61 8.86
N THR A 32 17.19 -23.21 9.16
CA THR A 32 17.07 -24.64 9.48
C THR A 32 17.50 -25.56 8.32
N CYS A 33 17.59 -25.04 7.09
CA CYS A 33 18.08 -25.81 5.94
C CYS A 33 19.62 -25.92 5.85
N GLY A 34 20.37 -25.27 6.76
CA GLY A 34 21.84 -25.30 6.80
C GLY A 34 22.54 -24.33 5.84
N ARG A 35 21.80 -23.49 5.11
CA ARG A 35 22.39 -22.39 4.30
C ARG A 35 22.69 -21.17 5.18
N HIS A 36 23.84 -20.54 4.95
CA HIS A 36 24.34 -19.38 5.71
C HIS A 36 24.00 -18.03 5.07
N TYR A 37 22.86 -17.92 4.38
CA TYR A 37 22.42 -16.63 3.83
C TYR A 37 21.70 -15.79 4.90
N PRO A 38 21.77 -14.45 4.83
CA PRO A 38 20.87 -13.58 5.59
C PRO A 38 19.40 -13.94 5.31
N LEU A 39 18.57 -13.84 6.35
CA LEU A 39 17.16 -14.18 6.30
C LEU A 39 16.29 -12.94 6.49
N LEU A 40 15.12 -12.97 5.86
CA LEU A 40 14.05 -12.00 6.11
C LEU A 40 12.94 -12.68 6.89
N GLU A 41 12.46 -12.02 7.93
CA GLU A 41 11.35 -12.49 8.78
C GLU A 41 10.01 -12.07 8.17
N HIS A 42 9.90 -10.78 7.86
CA HIS A 42 8.72 -10.19 7.24
C HIS A 42 9.12 -9.32 6.04
N VAL A 43 8.30 -9.34 5.00
CA VAL A 43 8.39 -8.42 3.86
C VAL A 43 7.08 -7.64 3.84
N GLU A 44 7.15 -6.36 4.19
CA GLU A 44 5.97 -5.51 4.37
C GLU A 44 5.41 -5.03 3.02
N GLY A 45 6.27 -4.88 2.01
CA GLY A 45 5.92 -4.35 0.69
C GLY A 45 6.56 -3.01 0.40
N ARG A 46 6.02 -2.22 -0.55
CA ARG A 46 6.62 -0.95 -0.98
C ARG A 46 6.18 0.22 -0.11
N LEU A 47 7.14 1.07 0.24
CA LEU A 47 6.98 2.19 1.19
C LEU A 47 5.80 3.13 0.85
N HIS A 48 5.43 3.26 -0.43
CA HIS A 48 4.34 4.11 -0.93
C HIS A 48 3.00 3.37 -1.15
N GLU A 49 2.89 2.14 -0.63
CA GLU A 49 1.70 1.29 -0.71
C GLU A 49 1.14 0.98 0.69
N PHE A 50 1.41 1.83 1.69
CA PHE A 50 0.84 1.74 3.04
C PHE A 50 0.00 2.97 3.39
N ILE A 51 -1.15 2.72 3.99
CA ILE A 51 -1.95 3.71 4.72
C ILE A 51 -1.42 3.78 6.16
N VAL A 52 -1.22 5.00 6.66
CA VAL A 52 -0.82 5.26 8.04
C VAL A 52 -2.06 5.53 8.88
N THR A 53 -2.29 4.69 9.89
CA THR A 53 -3.43 4.77 10.82
C THR A 53 -3.22 5.87 11.87
N LYS A 54 -4.28 6.20 12.63
CA LYS A 54 -4.22 7.16 13.76
C LYS A 54 -3.14 6.83 14.78
N ASP A 55 -2.92 5.54 15.05
CA ASP A 55 -1.91 5.02 15.98
C ASP A 55 -0.55 4.74 15.32
N ARG A 56 -0.36 5.19 14.07
CA ARG A 56 0.89 5.09 13.27
C ARG A 56 1.30 3.68 12.85
N ARG A 57 0.41 2.70 12.93
CA ARG A 57 0.59 1.42 12.23
C ARG A 57 0.52 1.61 10.72
N LEU A 58 1.15 0.69 10.00
CA LEU A 58 1.10 0.63 8.55
C LEU A 58 0.12 -0.45 8.09
N ILE A 59 -0.88 -0.05 7.32
CA ILE A 59 -1.80 -0.98 6.65
C ILE A 59 -1.41 -1.07 5.17
N SER A 60 -0.91 -2.24 4.78
CA SER A 60 -0.57 -2.52 3.39
C SER A 60 -1.82 -2.49 2.51
N MET A 61 -1.71 -1.91 1.31
CA MET A 61 -2.79 -1.93 0.32
C MET A 61 -3.26 -3.35 -0.04
N THR A 62 -2.39 -4.36 0.13
CA THR A 62 -2.75 -5.78 -0.04
C THR A 62 -3.76 -6.25 1.01
N ALA A 63 -3.62 -5.79 2.27
CA ALA A 63 -4.53 -6.13 3.36
C ALA A 63 -5.95 -5.60 3.12
N VAL A 64 -6.07 -4.53 2.33
CA VAL A 64 -7.38 -3.95 1.99
C VAL A 64 -8.18 -4.85 1.02
N ASN A 65 -7.61 -5.98 0.55
CA ASN A 65 -8.25 -7.03 -0.24
C ASN A 65 -9.16 -6.51 -1.36
N MET A 66 -8.55 -5.91 -2.38
CA MET A 66 -9.23 -5.27 -3.52
C MET A 66 -9.95 -6.23 -4.48
N HIS A 67 -9.98 -7.53 -4.18
CA HIS A 67 -10.55 -8.58 -5.03
C HIS A 67 -11.93 -9.06 -4.56
N SER A 68 -12.50 -8.45 -3.52
CA SER A 68 -13.88 -8.71 -3.10
C SER A 68 -14.91 -8.03 -3.99
N ASP A 69 -16.15 -8.49 -3.91
CA ASP A 69 -17.37 -7.93 -4.53
C ASP A 69 -17.68 -6.48 -4.10
N VAL A 70 -17.08 -6.02 -2.99
CA VAL A 70 -17.14 -4.63 -2.47
C VAL A 70 -17.00 -3.54 -3.54
N PHE A 71 -16.20 -3.78 -4.59
CA PHE A 71 -15.95 -2.80 -5.65
C PHE A 71 -16.62 -3.16 -7.00
N ASP A 72 -17.60 -4.07 -7.02
CA ASP A 72 -18.24 -4.55 -8.25
C ASP A 72 -18.94 -3.43 -9.04
N ASN A 73 -19.52 -2.44 -8.37
CA ASN A 73 -20.14 -1.28 -9.01
C ASN A 73 -19.17 -0.09 -9.20
N VAL A 74 -17.87 -0.30 -8.99
CA VAL A 74 -16.83 0.72 -9.15
C VAL A 74 -16.01 0.46 -10.42
N VAL A 75 -15.84 1.48 -11.25
CA VAL A 75 -14.97 1.42 -12.45
C VAL A 75 -13.51 1.50 -12.01
N GLN A 76 -13.20 2.46 -11.16
CA GLN A 76 -11.86 2.71 -10.61
C GLN A 76 -11.96 3.38 -9.25
N PHE A 77 -11.00 3.10 -8.36
CA PHE A 77 -10.86 3.80 -7.09
C PHE A 77 -9.40 4.10 -6.77
N GLN A 78 -9.16 5.15 -5.99
CA GLN A 78 -7.84 5.52 -5.52
C GLN A 78 -7.93 6.09 -4.11
N PHE A 79 -7.08 5.59 -3.23
CA PHE A 79 -6.83 6.19 -1.93
C PHE A 79 -5.81 7.32 -2.08
N TYR A 80 -6.06 8.40 -1.37
CA TYR A 80 -5.16 9.53 -1.25
C TYR A 80 -5.06 9.88 0.24
N GLN A 81 -3.83 9.89 0.75
CA GLN A 81 -3.55 10.20 2.15
C GLN A 81 -2.57 11.36 2.23
N GLU A 82 -2.99 12.43 2.89
CA GLU A 82 -2.16 13.60 3.21
C GLU A 82 -2.01 13.83 4.73
N LYS A 83 -2.79 13.12 5.54
CA LYS A 83 -2.81 13.21 7.00
C LYS A 83 -2.89 11.82 7.60
N VAL A 84 -2.21 11.65 8.74
CA VAL A 84 -2.22 10.39 9.50
C VAL A 84 -3.64 10.07 9.95
N GLY A 85 -4.09 8.83 9.72
CA GLY A 85 -5.42 8.38 10.12
C GLY A 85 -6.58 8.88 9.27
N GLU A 86 -6.34 9.71 8.24
CA GLU A 86 -7.38 10.20 7.33
C GLU A 86 -7.07 9.77 5.90
N VAL A 87 -8.07 9.25 5.18
CA VAL A 87 -7.89 8.85 3.77
C VAL A 87 -9.08 9.30 2.92
N LEU A 88 -8.79 9.92 1.78
CA LEU A 88 -9.75 10.22 0.74
C LEU A 88 -9.84 9.05 -0.25
N LEU A 89 -10.99 8.40 -0.32
CA LEU A 89 -11.33 7.39 -1.32
C LEU A 89 -12.01 8.05 -2.53
N ARG A 90 -11.26 8.19 -3.62
CA ARG A 90 -11.79 8.64 -4.91
C ARG A 90 -12.45 7.48 -5.63
N ILE A 91 -13.68 7.65 -6.12
CA ILE A 91 -14.44 6.59 -6.82
C ILE A 91 -14.95 7.09 -8.17
N VAL A 92 -14.69 6.31 -9.21
CA VAL A 92 -15.36 6.40 -10.52
C VAL A 92 -16.49 5.37 -10.54
N ARG A 93 -17.73 5.84 -10.58
CA ARG A 93 -18.93 5.00 -10.47
C ARG A 93 -19.26 4.28 -11.78
N LYS A 94 -19.73 3.03 -11.70
CA LYS A 94 -20.47 2.39 -12.82
C LYS A 94 -21.91 2.94 -12.85
N PRO A 95 -22.65 2.76 -13.96
CA PRO A 95 -24.05 3.17 -14.05
C PRO A 95 -24.96 2.57 -12.97
N GLY A 96 -24.62 1.40 -12.43
CA GLY A 96 -25.38 0.72 -11.37
C GLY A 96 -24.99 1.09 -9.94
N TYR A 97 -24.08 2.05 -9.74
CA TYR A 97 -23.63 2.44 -8.40
C TYR A 97 -24.70 3.24 -7.65
N THR A 98 -24.91 2.89 -6.39
CA THR A 98 -25.92 3.46 -5.48
C THR A 98 -25.30 3.83 -4.14
N ASP A 99 -26.07 4.51 -3.29
CA ASP A 99 -25.63 4.86 -1.94
C ASP A 99 -25.34 3.61 -1.08
N ARG A 100 -26.05 2.50 -1.33
CA ARG A 100 -25.79 1.21 -0.67
C ARG A 100 -24.39 0.67 -0.96
N ASP A 101 -23.86 0.92 -2.15
CA ASP A 101 -22.49 0.54 -2.48
C ASP A 101 -21.49 1.38 -1.67
N THR A 102 -21.80 2.66 -1.44
CA THR A 102 -20.98 3.54 -0.60
C THR A 102 -20.96 3.04 0.85
N ASP A 103 -22.13 2.77 1.41
CA ASP A 103 -22.26 2.26 2.78
C ASP A 103 -21.55 0.91 2.95
N TYR A 104 -21.69 0.02 1.97
CA TYR A 104 -21.03 -1.28 1.99
C TYR A 104 -19.50 -1.15 1.95
N ILE A 105 -18.97 -0.32 1.04
CA ILE A 105 -17.54 -0.02 0.94
C ILE A 105 -17.01 0.54 2.26
N LEU A 106 -17.69 1.54 2.84
CA LEU A 106 -17.26 2.14 4.10
C LEU A 106 -17.25 1.13 5.24
N SER A 107 -18.29 0.29 5.36
CA SER A 107 -18.37 -0.73 6.41
C SER A 107 -17.25 -1.79 6.31
N GLU A 108 -16.87 -2.18 5.09
CA GLU A 108 -15.80 -3.16 4.87
C GLU A 108 -14.42 -2.55 5.10
N LEU A 109 -14.24 -1.28 4.74
CA LEU A 109 -13.00 -0.56 5.04
C LEU A 109 -12.84 -0.30 6.54
N GLU A 110 -13.91 0.05 7.24
CA GLU A 110 -13.90 0.24 8.70
C GLU A 110 -13.43 -1.03 9.42
N LYS A 111 -13.92 -2.21 9.01
CA LYS A 111 -13.46 -3.50 9.54
C LYS A 111 -11.98 -3.74 9.26
N LYS A 112 -11.52 -3.48 8.04
CA LYS A 112 -10.12 -3.72 7.61
C LYS A 112 -9.15 -2.74 8.26
N PHE A 113 -9.61 -1.54 8.59
CA PHE A 113 -8.82 -0.51 9.27
C PHE A 113 -9.01 -0.51 10.79
N GLU A 114 -9.82 -1.42 11.33
CA GLU A 114 -10.09 -1.55 12.77
C GLU A 114 -10.56 -0.24 13.42
N GLY A 115 -11.21 0.65 12.65
CA GLY A 115 -11.66 1.97 13.10
C GLY A 115 -10.56 3.06 13.21
N ASP A 116 -9.30 2.72 12.92
CA ASP A 116 -8.17 3.64 13.07
C ASP A 116 -7.88 4.50 11.82
N VAL A 117 -8.78 4.48 10.84
CA VAL A 117 -8.71 5.32 9.64
C VAL A 117 -10.08 5.90 9.31
N ASP A 118 -10.15 7.23 9.26
CA ASP A 118 -11.31 7.97 8.81
C ASP A 118 -11.32 8.04 7.27
N VAL A 119 -12.30 7.38 6.65
CA VAL A 119 -12.42 7.33 5.18
C VAL A 119 -13.48 8.30 4.69
N THR A 120 -13.09 9.22 3.82
CA THR A 120 -14.03 10.12 3.12
C THR A 120 -14.14 9.74 1.66
N VAL A 121 -15.36 9.64 1.11
CA VAL A 121 -15.59 9.28 -0.30
C VAL A 121 -15.73 10.54 -1.16
N HIS A 122 -15.07 10.55 -2.32
CA HIS A 122 -15.23 11.60 -3.32
C HIS A 122 -15.42 11.02 -4.72
N PHE A 123 -16.56 11.32 -5.34
CA PHE A 123 -16.86 10.84 -6.68
C PHE A 123 -16.14 11.68 -7.73
N VAL A 124 -15.44 11.01 -8.65
CA VAL A 124 -14.68 11.63 -9.74
C VAL A 124 -15.04 10.99 -11.07
N THR A 125 -14.84 11.72 -12.17
CA THR A 125 -15.10 11.21 -13.52
C THR A 125 -13.97 10.36 -14.06
N LYS A 126 -12.74 10.55 -13.57
CA LYS A 126 -11.55 9.82 -14.00
C LYS A 126 -10.44 9.89 -12.95
N ILE A 127 -9.66 8.82 -12.83
CA ILE A 127 -8.42 8.81 -12.05
C ILE A 127 -7.23 8.78 -13.03
N PRO A 128 -6.34 9.78 -13.01
CA PRO A 128 -5.22 9.85 -13.94
C PRO A 128 -4.18 8.76 -13.66
N ARG A 129 -3.57 8.24 -14.73
CA ARG A 129 -2.39 7.38 -14.64
C ARG A 129 -1.14 8.24 -14.52
N THR A 130 -0.06 7.66 -13.98
CA THR A 130 1.26 8.30 -13.97
C THR A 130 1.74 8.61 -15.39
N ARG A 131 2.75 9.48 -15.53
CA ARG A 131 3.38 9.80 -16.83
C ARG A 131 3.84 8.56 -17.60
N ARG A 132 4.19 7.47 -16.89
CA ARG A 132 4.60 6.17 -17.48
C ARG A 132 3.44 5.20 -17.68
N GLY A 133 2.19 5.63 -17.48
CA GLY A 133 0.99 4.83 -17.68
C GLY A 133 0.61 3.88 -16.53
N LYS A 134 1.39 3.84 -15.44
CA LYS A 134 1.07 3.02 -14.24
C LYS A 134 -0.13 3.61 -13.49
N TYR A 135 -1.05 2.74 -13.06
CA TYR A 135 -2.12 3.09 -12.12
C TYR A 135 -1.61 3.01 -10.67
N ARG A 136 -1.98 3.98 -9.84
CA ARG A 136 -1.65 3.99 -8.41
C ARG A 136 -2.93 3.86 -7.60
N PHE A 137 -3.04 2.77 -6.85
CA PHE A 137 -4.13 2.55 -5.91
C PHE A 137 -4.05 3.45 -4.68
N LEU A 138 -2.83 3.80 -4.26
CA LEU A 138 -2.57 4.74 -3.19
C LEU A 138 -1.60 5.84 -3.64
N ILE A 139 -1.98 7.08 -3.34
CA ILE A 139 -1.09 8.23 -3.33
C ILE A 139 -0.87 8.60 -1.87
N GLN A 140 0.35 8.34 -1.39
CA GLN A 140 0.84 8.72 -0.08
C GLN A 140 1.57 10.05 -0.20
N ASP A 141 1.03 11.10 0.42
CA ASP A 141 1.58 12.47 0.45
C ASP A 141 1.99 12.89 1.86
N LEU A 142 2.08 11.92 2.80
CA LEU A 142 2.73 12.13 4.07
C LEU A 142 4.25 12.25 3.92
N PRO A 143 4.92 13.16 4.66
CA PRO A 143 6.36 13.15 4.82
C PRO A 143 6.74 11.96 5.71
N LEU A 144 6.89 10.78 5.11
CA LEU A 144 7.31 9.57 5.80
C LEU A 144 8.82 9.60 6.01
N ASP A 145 9.27 10.22 7.10
CA ASP A 145 10.64 10.08 7.57
C ASP A 145 10.78 8.73 8.29
N GLY A 146 11.84 7.97 7.96
CA GLY A 146 11.99 6.56 8.37
C GLY A 146 12.11 6.28 9.88
N GLY A 147 11.96 7.30 10.74
CA GLY A 147 11.91 7.19 12.20
C GLY A 147 10.52 7.38 12.82
N ASP A 148 9.51 7.82 12.06
CA ASP A 148 8.17 8.14 12.57
C ASP A 148 7.17 6.98 12.45
N ILE A 149 7.61 5.87 11.89
CA ILE A 149 6.78 4.71 11.59
C ILE A 149 7.12 3.61 12.61
N SER A 150 6.14 3.26 13.44
CA SER A 150 6.21 2.04 14.25
C SER A 150 6.01 0.83 13.32
N LEU A 151 7.11 0.12 13.07
CA LEU A 151 7.11 -1.24 12.51
C LEU A 151 6.73 -2.24 13.60
#